data_AF-W1PQE7-F1
#
_entry.id   AF-W1PQE7-F1
#
_cell.length_a   1.000
_cell.length_b   1.000
_cell.length_c   1.000
_cell.angle_alpha   90.00
_cell.angle_beta   90.00
_cell.angle_gamma   90.00
#
_symmetry.space_group_name_H-M   'P 1'
#
loop_
_entity.id
_entity.type
_entity.pdbx_description
1 polymer ?
#
loop_
_entity_poly.entity_id
_entity_poly.type
_entity_poly.pdbx_seq_one_letter_code
_entity_poly.pdbx_strand_id
1 'polypeptide(L)'
;MDGMPTNDIDRQFFFEAALMTAEATYAKNPLDADNLTRWGGALLELSQFQQGPNCIKMVEDSISKLEEALEVNPRKHDTLWCLGNAYTSHAFLTPDHEVAKTYFRKASQYFQRAVEETARWPSDQLLA
;
A
#
# COMPACT_ATOMS: atom_id res chain seq x y z
N MET A 1 -19.50 22.95 8.58
CA MET A 1 -18.17 22.41 8.23
C MET A 1 -17.73 21.63 9.44
N ASP A 2 -18.02 20.32 9.49
CA ASP A 2 -17.40 19.48 10.51
C ASP A 2 -15.91 19.41 10.20
N GLY A 3 -15.09 19.95 11.11
CA GLY A 3 -13.63 19.86 11.00
C GLY A 3 -13.18 18.41 11.14
N MET A 4 -12.07 18.07 10.49
CA MET A 4 -11.45 16.74 10.62
C MET A 4 -11.15 16.45 12.11
N PRO A 5 -11.54 15.28 12.65
CA PRO A 5 -11.24 14.90 14.02
C PRO A 5 -9.73 14.98 14.33
N THR A 6 -9.35 15.38 15.55
CA THR A 6 -7.92 15.54 15.92
C THR A 6 -7.08 14.28 15.65
N ASN A 7 -7.64 13.10 15.87
CA ASN A 7 -6.97 11.82 15.59
C ASN A 7 -6.68 11.62 14.09
N ASP A 8 -7.55 12.12 13.22
CA ASP A 8 -7.36 12.03 11.76
C ASP A 8 -6.27 13.01 11.29
N ILE A 9 -6.16 14.17 11.95
CA ILE A 9 -5.06 15.13 11.70
C ILE A 9 -3.72 14.53 12.11
N ASP A 10 -3.63 13.94 13.31
CA ASP A 10 -2.40 13.30 13.79
C ASP A 10 -1.99 12.12 12.88
N ARG A 11 -2.98 11.32 12.44
CA ARG A 11 -2.77 10.23 11.50
C ARG A 11 -2.27 10.73 10.15
N GLN A 12 -2.88 11.80 9.62
CA GLN A 12 -2.43 12.41 8.36
C GLN A 12 -0.98 12.89 8.48
N PHE A 13 -0.63 13.64 9.52
CA PHE A 13 0.73 14.13 9.74
C PHE A 13 1.74 12.99 9.87
N PHE A 14 1.38 11.90 10.56
CA PHE A 14 2.22 10.71 10.68
C PHE A 14 2.56 10.12 9.31
N PHE A 15 1.57 9.95 8.43
CA PHE A 15 1.82 9.38 7.11
C PHE A 15 2.49 10.34 6.14
N GLU A 16 2.29 11.66 6.27
CA GLU A 16 3.06 12.66 5.54
C GLU A 16 4.54 12.60 5.90
N ALA A 17 4.86 12.52 7.20
CA ALA A 17 6.25 12.34 7.65
C ALA A 17 6.86 11.01 7.17
N ALA A 18 6.07 9.93 7.16
CA ALA A 18 6.49 8.64 6.63
C ALA A 18 6.79 8.72 5.12
N LEU A 19 5.95 9.43 4.36
CA LEU A 19 6.15 9.67 2.93
C LEU A 19 7.46 10.43 2.65
N MET A 20 7.69 11.54 3.35
CA MET A 20 8.93 12.33 3.21
C MET A 20 10.18 11.52 3.54
N THR A 21 10.11 10.68 4.58
CA THR A 21 11.20 9.79 4.97
C THR A 21 11.45 8.72 3.91
N ALA A 22 10.38 8.16 3.33
CA ALA A 22 10.49 7.15 2.30
C ALA A 22 11.08 7.69 1.00
N GLU A 23 10.69 8.90 0.60
CA GLU A 23 11.28 9.63 -0.54
C GLU A 23 12.79 9.87 -0.35
N ALA A 24 13.18 10.38 0.82
CA ALA A 24 14.59 10.64 1.13
C ALA A 24 15.44 9.35 1.18
N THR A 25 14.84 8.25 1.64
CA THR A 25 15.50 6.93 1.67
C THR A 25 15.65 6.36 0.26
N TYR A 26 14.61 6.45 -0.56
CA TYR A 26 14.64 5.96 -1.94
C TYR A 26 15.67 6.69 -2.80
N ALA A 27 15.83 8.00 -2.62
CA ALA A 27 16.87 8.77 -3.30
C ALA A 27 18.29 8.25 -3.02
N LYS A 28 18.51 7.57 -1.88
CA LYS A 28 19.79 6.95 -1.51
C LYS A 28 19.86 5.48 -1.92
N ASN A 29 18.75 4.75 -1.83
CA ASN A 29 18.66 3.34 -2.19
C ASN A 29 17.28 3.02 -2.80
N PRO A 30 17.16 3.02 -4.15
CA PRO A 30 15.88 2.73 -4.81
C PRO A 30 15.51 1.24 -4.75
N LEU A 31 16.44 0.36 -4.42
CA LEU A 31 16.23 -1.10 -4.36
C LEU A 31 15.94 -1.58 -2.92
N ASP A 32 15.43 -0.69 -2.06
CA ASP A 32 14.98 -1.04 -0.72
C ASP A 32 13.49 -1.40 -0.74
N ALA A 33 13.20 -2.71 -0.79
CA ALA A 33 11.83 -3.23 -0.79
C ALA A 33 11.03 -2.83 0.46
N ASP A 34 11.67 -2.70 1.62
CA ASP A 34 11.01 -2.32 2.87
C ASP A 34 10.60 -0.84 2.81
N ASN A 35 11.50 0.00 2.32
CA ASN A 35 11.22 1.41 2.11
C ASN A 35 10.11 1.64 1.08
N LEU A 36 10.19 0.96 -0.07
CA LEU A 36 9.16 1.02 -1.11
C LEU A 36 7.79 0.55 -0.58
N THR A 37 7.77 -0.49 0.26
CA THR A 37 6.55 -0.96 0.92
C THR A 37 5.95 0.10 1.86
N ARG A 38 6.79 0.75 2.68
CA ARG A 38 6.36 1.85 3.55
C ARG A 38 5.86 3.04 2.75
N TRP A 39 6.52 3.37 1.64
CA TRP A 39 6.10 4.44 0.73
C TRP A 39 4.70 4.15 0.20
N GLY A 40 4.50 2.99 -0.42
CA GLY A 40 3.21 2.60 -0.97
C GLY A 40 2.10 2.57 0.09
N GLY A 41 2.40 2.04 1.28
CA GLY A 41 1.47 2.05 2.41
C GLY A 41 1.09 3.46 2.85
N ALA A 42 2.05 4.38 3.00
CA ALA A 42 1.78 5.77 3.36
C ALA A 42 0.92 6.48 2.32
N LEU A 43 1.18 6.27 1.03
CA LEU A 43 0.35 6.83 -0.06
C LEU A 43 -1.11 6.34 0.02
N LEU A 44 -1.31 5.04 0.29
CA LEU A 44 -2.64 4.45 0.43
C LEU A 44 -3.41 4.99 1.64
N GLU A 45 -2.71 5.27 2.73
CA GLU A 45 -3.34 5.85 3.91
C GLU A 45 -3.66 7.34 3.71
N LEU A 46 -2.75 8.06 3.06
CA LEU A 46 -2.98 9.47 2.71
C LEU A 46 -4.10 9.67 1.69
N SER A 47 -4.32 8.70 0.79
CA SER A 47 -5.38 8.80 -0.21
C SER A 47 -6.77 8.91 0.42
N GLN A 48 -6.97 8.38 1.63
CA GLN A 48 -8.26 8.44 2.35
C GLN A 48 -8.62 9.87 2.81
N PHE A 49 -7.63 10.75 2.96
CA PHE A 49 -7.86 12.17 3.29
C PHE A 49 -8.05 13.04 2.04
N GLN A 50 -7.86 12.48 0.84
CA GLN A 50 -8.04 13.18 -0.43
C GLN A 50 -9.45 12.98 -1.00
N GLN A 51 -9.83 13.86 -1.93
CA GLN A 51 -11.10 13.75 -2.66
C GLN A 51 -10.91 13.78 -4.17
N GLY A 52 -11.84 13.16 -4.89
CA GLY A 52 -11.89 13.18 -6.35
C GLY A 52 -10.63 12.59 -7.00
N PRO A 53 -10.10 13.23 -8.06
CA PRO A 53 -8.96 12.69 -8.82
C PRO A 53 -7.67 12.50 -8.00
N ASN A 54 -7.45 13.31 -6.96
CA ASN A 54 -6.25 13.22 -6.13
C ASN A 54 -6.22 11.92 -5.33
N CYS A 55 -7.38 11.45 -4.84
CA CYS A 55 -7.49 10.18 -4.15
C CYS A 55 -7.09 9.01 -5.06
N ILE A 56 -7.62 8.99 -6.29
CA ILE A 56 -7.33 7.97 -7.29
C ILE A 56 -5.84 7.96 -7.63
N LYS A 57 -5.27 9.13 -7.91
CA LYS A 57 -3.84 9.27 -8.24
C LYS A 57 -2.94 8.73 -7.11
N MET A 58 -3.24 9.05 -5.85
CA MET A 58 -2.43 8.53 -4.73
C MET A 58 -2.54 7.00 -4.59
N VAL A 59 -3.71 6.41 -4.88
CA VAL A 59 -3.86 4.95 -4.92
C VAL A 59 -3.07 4.35 -6.08
N GLU A 60 -3.05 4.97 -7.25
CA GLU A 60 -2.23 4.52 -8.40
C GLU A 60 -0.72 4.61 -8.09
N ASP A 61 -0.27 5.73 -7.50
CA ASP A 61 1.11 5.92 -7.06
C ASP A 61 1.50 4.89 -5.98
N SER A 62 0.57 4.56 -5.07
CA SER A 62 0.74 3.50 -4.07
C SER A 62 0.97 2.13 -4.73
N ILE A 63 0.11 1.75 -5.69
CA ILE A 63 0.24 0.50 -6.44
C ILE A 63 1.59 0.43 -7.14
N SER A 64 1.98 1.50 -7.83
CA SER A 64 3.27 1.60 -8.54
C SER A 64 4.46 1.33 -7.61
N LYS A 65 4.50 1.96 -6.43
CA LYS A 65 5.58 1.76 -5.46
C LYS A 65 5.61 0.37 -4.84
N LEU A 66 4.44 -0.24 -4.64
CA LEU A 66 4.37 -1.61 -4.12
C LEU A 66 4.73 -2.66 -5.19
N GLU A 67 4.40 -2.41 -6.45
CA GLU A 67 4.84 -3.26 -7.57
C GLU A 67 6.37 -3.21 -7.70
N GLU A 68 6.96 -2.01 -7.60
CA GLU A 68 8.43 -1.83 -7.54
C GLU A 68 9.05 -2.59 -6.35
N ALA A 69 8.42 -2.57 -5.17
CA ALA A 69 8.87 -3.36 -4.02
C ALA A 69 8.86 -4.88 -4.30
N LEU A 70 7.89 -5.37 -5.08
CA LEU A 70 7.83 -6.79 -5.48
C LEU A 70 8.84 -7.14 -6.56
N GLU A 71 9.26 -6.20 -7.41
CA GLU A 71 10.37 -6.45 -8.34
C GLU A 71 11.67 -6.70 -7.57
N VAL A 72 11.87 -6.00 -6.45
CA VAL A 72 13.02 -6.20 -5.56
C VAL A 72 12.87 -7.46 -4.70
N ASN A 73 11.69 -7.68 -4.10
CA ASN A 73 11.39 -8.86 -3.30
C ASN A 73 10.00 -9.45 -3.62
N PRO A 74 9.94 -10.42 -4.56
CA PRO A 74 8.66 -10.97 -5.03
C PRO A 74 7.84 -11.73 -4.00
N ARG A 75 8.46 -12.11 -2.87
CA ARG A 75 7.88 -12.95 -1.81
C ARG A 75 7.55 -12.17 -0.55
N LYS A 76 7.70 -10.84 -0.56
CA LYS A 76 7.43 -10.02 0.62
C LYS A 76 5.93 -9.97 0.92
N HIS A 77 5.50 -10.74 1.92
CA HIS A 77 4.07 -10.89 2.25
C HIS A 77 3.39 -9.56 2.62
N ASP A 78 4.09 -8.66 3.33
CA ASP A 78 3.56 -7.34 3.68
C ASP A 78 3.24 -6.50 2.44
N THR A 79 4.13 -6.51 1.45
CA THR A 79 3.93 -5.80 0.18
C THR A 79 2.76 -6.38 -0.60
N LEU A 80 2.65 -7.71 -0.64
CA LEU A 80 1.52 -8.41 -1.26
C LEU A 80 0.20 -8.02 -0.58
N TRP A 81 0.18 -7.96 0.75
CA TRP A 81 -1.00 -7.52 1.50
C TRP A 81 -1.37 -6.06 1.20
N CYS A 82 -0.38 -5.16 1.20
CA CYS A 82 -0.59 -3.76 0.85
C CYS A 82 -1.12 -3.59 -0.59
N LEU A 83 -0.64 -4.38 -1.56
CA LEU A 83 -1.17 -4.37 -2.93
C LEU A 83 -2.63 -4.83 -2.97
N GLY A 84 -2.98 -5.85 -2.19
CA GLY A 84 -4.37 -6.28 -2.04
C GLY A 84 -5.26 -5.13 -1.57
N ASN A 85 -4.83 -4.39 -0.56
CA ASN A 85 -5.56 -3.22 -0.06
C ASN A 85 -5.61 -2.09 -1.09
N ALA A 86 -4.51 -1.80 -1.78
CA ALA A 86 -4.46 -0.73 -2.78
C ALA A 86 -5.40 -1.01 -3.97
N TYR A 87 -5.41 -2.23 -4.49
CA TYR A 87 -6.35 -2.65 -5.53
C TYR A 87 -7.80 -2.65 -5.03
N THR A 88 -8.05 -3.00 -3.76
CA THR A 88 -9.38 -2.90 -3.15
C THR A 88 -9.87 -1.45 -3.10
N SER A 89 -9.02 -0.52 -2.65
CA SER A 89 -9.32 0.92 -2.65
C SER A 89 -9.56 1.43 -4.08
N HIS A 90 -8.74 1.03 -5.04
CA HIS A 90 -8.94 1.41 -6.45
C HIS A 90 -10.27 0.90 -7.00
N ALA A 91 -10.67 -0.32 -6.63
CA ALA A 91 -11.96 -0.88 -7.01
C ALA A 91 -13.13 -0.04 -6.46
N PHE A 92 -13.08 0.37 -5.19
CA PHE A 92 -14.11 1.22 -4.59
C PHE A 92 -14.20 2.61 -5.22
N LEU A 93 -13.07 3.13 -5.72
CA LEU A 93 -13.02 4.43 -6.42
C LEU A 93 -13.44 4.34 -7.89
N THR A 94 -13.65 3.14 -8.43
CA THR A 94 -13.99 2.92 -9.84
C THR A 94 -15.51 2.81 -10.02
N PRO A 95 -16.16 3.76 -10.74
CA PRO A 95 -17.61 3.73 -10.93
C PRO A 95 -18.08 2.58 -11.85
N ASP A 96 -17.25 2.18 -12.81
CA ASP A 96 -17.55 1.06 -13.70
C ASP A 96 -17.40 -0.27 -12.96
N HIS A 97 -18.52 -0.96 -12.75
CA HIS A 97 -18.55 -2.21 -11.99
C HIS A 97 -17.74 -3.34 -12.64
N GLU A 98 -17.67 -3.41 -13.97
CA GLU A 98 -16.90 -4.46 -14.64
C GLU A 98 -15.40 -4.20 -14.48
N VAL A 99 -14.98 -2.94 -14.57
CA VAL A 99 -13.60 -2.54 -14.27
C VAL A 99 -13.28 -2.78 -12.78
N ALA A 100 -14.14 -2.36 -11.86
CA ALA A 100 -13.96 -2.55 -10.42
C ALA A 100 -13.81 -4.05 -10.04
N LYS A 101 -14.59 -4.94 -10.66
CA LYS A 101 -14.43 -6.40 -10.49
C LYS A 101 -13.04 -6.89 -10.88
N THR A 102 -12.40 -6.29 -11.89
CA THR A 102 -11.03 -6.67 -12.25
C THR A 102 -10.04 -6.32 -11.14
N TYR A 103 -10.20 -5.17 -10.49
CA TYR A 103 -9.38 -4.76 -9.35
C TYR A 103 -9.63 -5.62 -8.11
N PHE A 104 -10.89 -5.93 -7.78
CA PHE A 104 -11.18 -6.88 -6.68
C PHE A 104 -10.59 -8.27 -6.92
N ARG A 105 -10.58 -8.74 -8.17
CA ARG A 105 -9.92 -10.01 -8.52
C ARG A 105 -8.42 -9.95 -8.31
N LYS A 106 -7.76 -8.86 -8.76
CA LYS A 106 -6.33 -8.64 -8.49
C LYS A 106 -6.04 -8.59 -6.99
N ALA A 107 -6.86 -7.87 -6.22
CA ALA A 107 -6.72 -7.78 -4.78
C ALA A 107 -6.78 -9.17 -4.12
N SER A 108 -7.77 -9.98 -4.50
CA SER A 108 -7.93 -11.35 -3.99
C SER A 108 -6.71 -12.23 -4.31
N GLN A 109 -6.14 -12.11 -5.51
CA GLN A 109 -4.92 -12.84 -5.89
C GLN A 109 -3.71 -12.42 -5.04
N TYR A 110 -3.55 -11.13 -4.76
CA TYR A 110 -2.46 -10.64 -3.91
C TYR A 110 -2.61 -11.07 -2.46
N PHE A 111 -3.81 -11.02 -1.88
CA PHE A 111 -4.06 -11.54 -0.53
C PHE A 111 -3.78 -13.04 -0.43
N GLN A 112 -4.22 -13.82 -1.42
CA GLN A 112 -3.94 -15.25 -1.45
C GLN A 112 -2.43 -15.53 -1.46
N ARG A 113 -1.68 -14.82 -2.31
CA ARG A 113 -0.21 -14.90 -2.33
C ARG A 113 0.42 -14.48 -1.01
N ALA A 114 -0.09 -13.42 -0.37
CA ALA A 114 0.42 -12.98 0.93
C ALA A 114 0.30 -14.09 1.98
N VAL A 115 -0.87 -14.73 2.08
CA VAL A 115 -1.12 -15.86 3.01
C VAL A 115 -0.21 -17.05 2.70
N GLU A 116 -0.05 -17.39 1.42
CA GLU A 116 0.83 -18.49 0.99
C GLU A 116 2.30 -18.23 1.35
N GLU A 117 2.78 -16.99 1.21
CA GLU A 117 4.14 -16.63 1.58
C GLU A 117 4.34 -16.57 3.10
N THR A 118 3.37 -16.08 3.86
CA THR A 118 3.39 -16.14 5.33
C THR A 118 3.39 -17.58 5.84
N ALA A 119 2.58 -18.47 5.26
CA ALA A 119 2.53 -19.88 5.65
C ALA A 119 3.82 -20.66 5.32
N ARG A 120 4.62 -20.16 4.37
CA ARG A 120 5.96 -20.70 4.05
C ARG A 120 7.05 -20.19 4.99
N TRP A 121 6.78 -19.14 5.78
CA TRP A 121 7.71 -18.66 6.79
C TRP A 121 7.66 -19.60 8.00
N PRO A 122 8.73 -20.33 8.33
CA PRO A 122 8.70 -21.23 9.48
C PRO A 122 8.55 -20.41 10.75
N SER A 123 7.45 -20.64 11.47
CA SER A 123 7.19 -20.13 12.83
C SER A 123 8.28 -20.52 13.85
N ASP A 124 9.19 -21.41 13.49
CA ASP A 124 10.23 -21.98 14.34
C ASP A 124 11.50 -21.13 14.46
N GLN A 125 11.63 -20.02 13.71
CA GLN A 125 12.77 -19.09 13.81
C GLN A 125 12.59 -17.98 14.87
N LEU A 126 11.49 -17.98 15.62
CA LEU A 126 11.24 -17.00 16.70
C LEU A 126 11.70 -17.47 18.09
N LEU A 127 12.46 -18.56 18.19
CA LEU A 127 12.99 -19.11 19.46
C LEU A 127 14.53 -19.20 19.52
N ALA A 128 15.27 -18.32 18.84
CA ALA A 128 16.72 -18.20 19.01
C ALA A 128 17.12 -16.85 19.61
#